data_AF-A0A656K3F4-F1
#
_entry.id   AF-A0A656K3F4-F1
#
_cell.length_a   1.000
_cell.length_b   1.000
_cell.length_c   1.000
_cell.angle_alpha   90.00
_cell.angle_beta   90.00
_cell.angle_gamma   90.00
#
_symmetry.space_group_name_H-M   'P 1'
#
loop_
_entity.id
_entity.type
_entity.pdbx_description
1 polymer ?
#
loop_
_entity_poly.entity_id
_entity_poly.type
_entity_poly.pdbx_seq_one_letter_code
_entity_poly.pdbx_strand_id
1 'polypeptide(L)'
;STLPSAGVGALLTIYVLGSEFSLISLLGLFLLIGVVKKNAIMMIDLALHLEREQGMTPEESIRSACLQRLRPILMTTMAAILGALPLLLSTAEGAEMRKPLGLTIIG
;
A
#
# COMPACT_ATOMS: atom_id res chain seq x y z
N SER A 1 8.18 1.05 11.18
CA SER A 1 6.84 0.50 11.53
C SER A 1 5.79 0.99 10.55
N THR A 2 5.57 0.26 9.45
CA THR A 2 4.59 0.60 8.40
C THR A 2 3.36 -0.32 8.39
N LEU A 3 3.40 -1.41 9.18
CA LEU A 3 2.29 -2.35 9.33
C LEU A 3 1.05 -1.75 10.00
N PRO A 4 1.17 -0.94 11.09
CA PRO A 4 -0.01 -0.37 11.76
C PRO A 4 -0.73 0.65 10.89
N SER A 5 0.02 1.47 10.14
CA SER A 5 -0.55 2.52 9.29
C SER A 5 -1.39 1.95 8.14
N ALA A 6 -0.98 0.82 7.57
CA ALA A 6 -1.72 0.13 6.51
C ALA A 6 -3.03 -0.48 7.03
N GLY A 7 -2.99 -1.14 8.19
CA GLY A 7 -4.18 -1.71 8.81
C GLY A 7 -5.19 -0.64 9.22
N VAL A 8 -4.71 0.49 9.75
CA VAL A 8 -5.56 1.63 10.13
C VAL A 8 -6.22 2.27 8.92
N GLY A 9 -5.49 2.47 7.81
CA GLY A 9 -6.03 3.05 6.58
C GLY A 9 -7.10 2.17 5.90
N ALA A 10 -6.85 0.87 5.80
CA ALA A 10 -7.82 -0.11 5.33
C ALA A 10 -9.11 -0.13 6.18
N LEU A 11 -8.96 -0.19 7.51
CA LEU A 11 -10.11 -0.23 8.43
C LEU A 11 -10.88 1.09 8.42
N LEU A 12 -10.20 2.24 8.37
CA LEU A 12 -10.83 3.55 8.24
C LEU A 12 -11.64 3.66 6.95
N THR A 13 -11.11 3.17 5.84
CA THR A 13 -11.79 3.26 4.53
C THR A 13 -13.05 2.41 4.49
N ILE A 14 -13.00 1.20 5.07
CA ILE A 14 -14.18 0.33 5.22
C ILE A 14 -15.22 0.98 6.15
N TYR A 15 -14.78 1.58 7.26
CA TYR A 15 -15.65 2.25 8.23
C TYR A 15 -16.32 3.50 7.67
N VAL A 16 -15.59 4.36 6.95
CA VAL A 16 -16.10 5.62 6.37
C VAL A 16 -17.07 5.36 5.22
N LEU A 17 -16.88 4.29 4.44
CA LEU A 17 -17.78 3.96 3.32
C LEU A 17 -18.93 3.01 3.68
N GLY A 18 -19.09 2.64 4.96
CA GLY A 18 -20.23 1.86 5.45
C GLY A 18 -20.31 0.43 4.89
N SER A 19 -19.18 -0.13 4.43
CA SER A 19 -19.12 -1.51 3.91
C SER A 19 -18.96 -2.50 5.06
N GLU A 20 -19.62 -3.65 4.97
CA GLU A 20 -19.42 -4.73 5.94
C GLU A 20 -18.03 -5.34 5.83
N PHE A 21 -17.42 -5.67 6.97
CA PHE A 21 -16.15 -6.40 7.00
C PHE A 21 -16.37 -7.84 6.53
N SER A 22 -16.14 -8.07 5.24
CA SER A 22 -16.35 -9.35 4.59
C SER A 22 -15.04 -10.13 4.38
N LEU A 23 -15.15 -11.42 4.06
CA LEU A 23 -14.00 -12.28 3.70
C LEU A 23 -13.19 -11.69 2.53
N ILE A 24 -13.86 -10.99 1.62
CA ILE A 24 -13.23 -10.30 0.49
C ILE A 24 -12.41 -9.08 0.96
N SER A 25 -12.94 -8.32 1.93
CA SER A 25 -12.24 -7.19 2.54
C SER A 25 -10.96 -7.65 3.26
N LEU A 26 -11.02 -8.82 3.91
CA LEU A 26 -9.87 -9.46 4.55
C LEU A 26 -8.79 -9.88 3.54
N LEU A 27 -9.17 -10.41 2.37
CA LEU A 27 -8.22 -10.70 1.29
C LEU A 27 -7.53 -9.43 0.78
N GLY A 28 -8.29 -8.34 0.62
CA GLY A 28 -7.73 -7.02 0.30
C GLY A 28 -6.71 -6.54 1.35
N LEU A 29 -6.99 -6.77 2.64
CA LEU A 29 -6.10 -6.38 3.73
C LEU A 29 -4.77 -7.16 3.66
N PHE A 30 -4.82 -8.47 3.39
CA PHE A 30 -3.59 -9.26 3.22
C PHE A 30 -2.75 -8.79 2.03
N LEU A 31 -3.39 -8.45 0.91
CA LEU A 31 -2.71 -7.85 -0.24
C LEU A 31 -2.05 -6.52 0.13
N LEU A 32 -2.78 -5.63 0.82
CA LEU A 32 -2.26 -4.32 1.26
C LEU A 32 -1.06 -4.48 2.19
N ILE A 33 -1.14 -5.40 3.18
CA ILE A 33 -0.02 -5.73 4.07
C ILE A 33 1.20 -6.17 3.26
N GLY A 34 1.01 -7.01 2.24
CA GLY A 34 2.08 -7.46 1.35
C GLY A 34 2.75 -6.32 0.59
N VAL A 35 1.97 -5.41 0.02
CA VAL A 35 2.47 -4.24 -0.71
C VAL A 35 3.26 -3.30 0.20
N VAL A 36 2.71 -2.98 1.38
CA VAL A 36 3.35 -2.08 2.34
C VAL A 36 4.62 -2.69 2.91
N LYS A 37 4.60 -3.99 3.24
CA LYS A 37 5.79 -4.73 3.69
C LYS A 37 6.86 -4.76 2.60
N LYS A 38 6.48 -5.04 1.34
CA LYS A 38 7.42 -5.02 0.21
C LYS A 38 8.08 -3.64 0.08
N ASN A 39 7.30 -2.56 0.09
CA ASN A 39 7.82 -1.21 -0.03
C ASN A 39 8.79 -0.85 1.12
N ALA A 40 8.48 -1.29 2.36
CA ALA A 40 9.36 -1.09 3.51
C ALA A 40 10.65 -1.91 3.44
N ILE A 41 10.56 -3.20 3.11
CA ILE A 41 11.73 -4.08 2.94
C ILE A 41 12.66 -3.48 1.90
N MET A 42 12.12 -3.12 0.74
CA MET A 42 12.96 -2.64 -0.34
C MET A 42 13.63 -1.28 0.00
N MET A 43 13.00 -0.43 0.83
CA MET A 43 13.60 0.84 1.29
C MET A 43 14.77 0.60 2.23
N ILE A 44 14.59 -0.29 3.21
CA ILE A 44 15.62 -0.66 4.17
C ILE A 44 16.78 -1.38 3.48
N ASP A 45 16.47 -2.25 2.52
CA ASP A 45 17.47 -2.97 1.72
C ASP A 45 18.37 -2.01 0.95
N LEU A 46 17.78 -0.99 0.29
CA LEU A 46 18.55 0.05 -0.40
C LEU A 46 19.40 0.87 0.57
N ALA A 47 18.86 1.24 1.74
CA ALA A 47 19.62 1.99 2.75
C ALA A 47 20.81 1.17 3.29
N LEU A 48 20.60 -0.11 3.62
CA LEU A 48 21.66 -1.01 4.08
C LEU A 48 22.72 -1.28 3.00
N HIS A 49 22.30 -1.36 1.74
CA HIS A 49 23.22 -1.51 0.61
C HIS A 49 24.11 -0.27 0.43
N LEU A 50 23.53 0.94 0.53
CA LEU A 50 24.30 2.19 0.49
C LEU A 50 25.26 2.32 1.67
N GLU A 51 24.83 1.95 2.88
CA GLU A 51 25.68 1.98 4.07
C GLU A 51 26.87 0.99 3.96
N ARG A 52 26.61 -0.24 3.50
CA ARG A 52 27.62 -1.30 3.46
C ARG A 52 28.57 -1.21 2.26
N GLU A 53 28.07 -0.88 1.08
CA GLU A 53 28.87 -0.87 -0.15
C GLU A 53 29.48 0.50 -0.46
N GLN A 54 28.80 1.59 -0.08
CA GLN A 54 29.28 2.94 -0.36
C GLN A 54 29.87 3.62 0.88
N GLY A 55 29.85 2.96 2.04
CA GLY A 55 30.38 3.51 3.30
C GLY A 55 29.63 4.75 3.77
N MET A 56 28.42 4.99 3.27
CA MET A 56 27.61 6.15 3.61
C MET A 56 27.15 6.08 5.06
N THR A 57 27.05 7.24 5.72
CA THR A 57 26.49 7.30 7.06
C THR A 57 25.02 6.86 7.06
N PRO A 58 24.49 6.26 8.14
CA PRO A 58 23.11 5.80 8.20
C PRO A 58 22.06 6.87 7.84
N GLU A 59 22.32 8.12 8.23
CA GLU A 59 21.45 9.27 7.89
C GLU A 59 21.42 9.55 6.38
N GLU A 60 22.58 9.57 5.73
CA GLU A 60 22.69 9.84 4.28
C GLU A 60 22.11 8.70 3.45
N SER A 61 22.32 7.45 3.89
CA SER A 61 21.81 6.24 3.27
C SER A 61 20.28 6.20 3.28
N ILE A 62 19.65 6.48 4.43
CA ILE A 62 18.18 6.52 4.54
C ILE A 62 17.61 7.66 3.71
N ARG A 63 18.22 8.85 3.74
CA ARG A 63 17.74 10.00 2.95
C ARG A 63 17.78 9.70 1.45
N SER A 64 18.88 9.11 0.99
CA SER A 64 19.05 8.71 -0.42
C SER A 64 18.07 7.62 -0.82
N ALA A 65 17.86 6.62 0.04
CA ALA A 65 16.89 5.56 -0.18
C ALA A 65 15.45 6.11 -0.28
N CYS A 66 15.07 7.04 0.60
CA CYS A 66 13.76 7.71 0.56
C CYS A 66 13.52 8.44 -0.77
N LEU A 67 14.50 9.20 -1.26
CA LEU A 67 14.37 9.94 -2.52
C LEU A 67 14.24 9.01 -3.73
N GLN A 68 15.01 7.93 -3.77
CA GLN A 68 14.96 6.96 -4.86
C GLN A 68 13.65 6.16 -4.87
N ARG A 69 13.07 5.90 -3.69
CA ARG A 69 11.84 5.11 -3.56
C ARG A 69 10.55 5.89 -3.68
N LEU A 70 10.59 7.21 -3.51
CA LEU A 70 9.41 8.07 -3.64
C LEU A 70 8.72 7.89 -5.01
N ARG A 71 9.50 7.88 -6.10
CA ARG A 71 8.98 7.69 -7.47
C ARG A 71 8.30 6.32 -7.65
N PRO A 72 8.95 5.18 -7.32
CA PRO A 72 8.31 3.86 -7.35
C PRO A 72 7.07 3.74 -6.49
N ILE A 73 7.09 4.26 -5.24
CA ILE A 73 5.95 4.16 -4.32
C ILE A 73 4.74 4.88 -4.94
N LEU A 74 4.93 6.13 -5.39
CA LEU A 74 3.86 6.91 -6.03
C LEU A 74 3.31 6.22 -7.29
N MET A 75 4.18 5.64 -8.12
CA MET A 75 3.75 4.89 -9.31
C MET A 75 2.83 3.71 -8.94
N THR A 76 3.19 2.93 -7.92
CA THR A 76 2.36 1.79 -7.49
C THR A 76 1.05 2.23 -6.85
N THR A 77 1.06 3.29 -6.03
CA THR A 77 -0.14 3.82 -5.39
C THR A 77 -1.09 4.41 -6.42
N MET A 78 -0.59 5.17 -7.40
CA MET A 78 -1.43 5.71 -8.49
C MET A 78 -2.02 4.59 -9.36
N ALA A 79 -1.25 3.57 -9.70
CA ALA A 79 -1.76 2.43 -10.47
C ALA A 79 -2.86 1.68 -9.70
N ALA A 80 -2.69 1.48 -8.39
CA ALA A 80 -3.68 0.85 -7.53
C ALA A 80 -4.97 1.67 -7.45
N ILE A 81 -4.88 2.98 -7.24
CA ILE A 81 -6.04 3.89 -7.18
C ILE A 81 -6.78 3.93 -8.52
N LEU A 82 -6.05 4.08 -9.64
CA LEU A 82 -6.65 4.13 -10.97
C LEU A 82 -7.29 2.79 -11.37
N GLY A 83 -6.71 1.66 -10.96
CA GLY A 83 -7.29 0.32 -11.17
C GLY A 83 -8.51 0.04 -10.27
N ALA A 84 -8.55 0.63 -9.07
CA ALA A 84 -9.68 0.50 -8.15
C ALA A 84 -10.84 1.46 -8.49
N LEU A 85 -10.59 2.58 -9.18
CA LEU A 85 -11.60 3.54 -9.60
C LEU A 85 -12.79 2.93 -10.38
N PRO A 86 -12.59 2.10 -11.43
CA PRO A 86 -13.71 1.45 -12.12
C PRO A 86 -14.42 0.42 -11.24
N LEU A 87 -13.75 -0.22 -10.28
CA LEU A 87 -14.38 -1.17 -9.36
C LEU A 87 -15.34 -0.45 -8.40
N LEU A 88 -14.98 0.74 -7.94
CA LEU A 88 -15.82 1.58 -7.07
C LEU A 88 -17.04 2.16 -7.81
N LEU A 89 -16.85 2.61 -9.07
CA LEU A 89 -17.91 3.20 -9.88
C LEU A 89 -18.79 2.16 -10.58
N SER A 90 -18.37 0.89 -10.64
CA SER A 90 -19.18 -0.15 -11.29
C SER A 90 -20.46 -0.42 -10.49
N THR A 91 -21.59 -0.37 -11.18
CA THR A 91 -22.94 -0.74 -10.71
C THR A 91 -23.45 -2.04 -11.34
N ALA A 92 -22.58 -2.77 -12.05
CA ALA A 92 -22.89 -4.04 -12.70
C ALA A 92 -23.11 -5.19 -11.69
N GLU A 93 -23.81 -6.26 -12.09
CA GLU A 93 -23.99 -7.46 -11.26
C GLU A 93 -22.64 -7.99 -10.74
N GLY A 94 -22.57 -8.22 -9.41
CA GLY A 94 -21.34 -8.60 -8.71
C GLY A 94 -20.49 -7.42 -8.20
N ALA A 95 -20.94 -6.17 -8.37
CA ALA A 95 -20.28 -4.98 -7.81
C ALA A 95 -20.17 -5.02 -6.28
N GLU A 96 -21.11 -5.65 -5.57
CA GLU A 96 -21.07 -5.79 -4.11
C GLU A 96 -19.87 -6.62 -3.62
N MET A 97 -19.37 -7.55 -4.44
CA MET A 97 -18.14 -8.30 -4.13
C MET A 97 -16.88 -7.54 -4.51
N ARG A 98 -16.93 -6.65 -5.50
CA ARG A 98 -15.74 -5.96 -6.04
C ARG A 98 -15.44 -4.65 -5.32
N LYS A 99 -16.47 -3.95 -4.85
CA LYS A 99 -16.34 -2.68 -4.12
C LYS A 99 -15.50 -2.80 -2.84
N PRO A 100 -15.71 -3.79 -1.94
CA PRO A 100 -14.92 -3.90 -0.72
C PRO A 100 -13.43 -4.15 -0.99
N LEU A 101 -13.11 -4.90 -2.05
CA LEU A 101 -11.73 -5.16 -2.45
C LEU A 101 -11.02 -3.89 -2.97
N GLY A 102 -11.72 -3.08 -3.77
CA GLY A 102 -11.20 -1.79 -4.24
C GLY A 102 -10.99 -0.78 -3.10
N LEU A 103 -11.87 -0.78 -2.11
CA LEU A 103 -11.76 0.08 -0.92
C LEU A 103 -10.54 -0.26 -0.08
N THR A 104 -10.32 -1.54 0.19
CA THR A 104 -9.16 -1.95 0.99
C THR A 104 -7.83 -1.67 0.29
N ILE A 105 -7.80 -1.54 -1.04
CA ILE A 105 -6.59 -1.24 -1.82
C ILE A 105 -6.26 0.27 -1.82
N ILE A 106 -7.29 1.13 -1.75
CA ILE A 106 -7.12 2.60 -1.71
C ILE A 106 -6.78 3.09 -0.29
N GLY A 107 -7.28 2.37 0.73
CA GLY A 107 -7.09 2.68 2.15
C GLY A 107 -5.67 2.47 2.67
#